data_AF-A0A2J6HZI1-F1
#
_entry.id   AF-A0A2J6HZI1-F1
#
_cell.length_a   1.000
_cell.length_b   1.000
_cell.length_c   1.000
_cell.angle_alpha   90.00
_cell.angle_beta   90.00
_cell.angle_gamma   90.00
#
_symmetry.space_group_name_H-M   'P 1'
#
loop_
_entity.id
_entity.type
_entity.pdbx_description
1 polymer ?
#
loop_
_entity_poly.entity_id
_entity_poly.type
_entity_poly.pdbx_seq_one_letter_code
_entity_poly.pdbx_strand_id
1 'polypeptide(L)'
;GNQALVANVIRISLRYQNLDTLEDAYGINMLPLATFAMKQYQNDPCDQFKLKSDDLAKENKMLVQMHKAISIIQFKLESQIIKRSPHFNMDDRLLLDKIDLKKGIVLIDGVEYPLLDAHFPTLDPKNPFALSAEEKDVIEKLTKNFKNSKRLQRHVDFLFSNGSMYLAYNSNLLYHGCIPLTEKGSFESFEIEGKPYKGKALCDHFERVARKAYARRFDHKAVENTSDYMWYLWCGAVSPLFGKMKMTTFERYFVGDKSIHKEKRNPYYDLVYDNEKYCDKILKEFDLNPKHSHIVNGHVPVKAKKGESPIKANGKLFVIDGGMSIPYQSVTGVSGYTLIYNSYGLVLVEHKHFDSKNMAIVEEKDIISDRIFIETNAARKRVRDTDIGKKLQVQIHDLSMLLTAYRKGLIKGRS
;
A
#
# COMPACT_ATOMS: atom_id res chain seq x y z
N GLY A 1 -1.64 9.28 12.27
CA GLY A 1 -0.96 9.86 13.44
C GLY A 1 0.54 9.63 13.42
N ASN A 2 1.05 8.59 12.74
CA ASN A 2 2.48 8.44 12.49
C ASN A 2 2.98 9.59 11.60
N GLN A 3 4.01 10.31 12.06
CA GLN A 3 4.52 11.52 11.41
C GLN A 3 5.21 11.23 10.07
N ALA A 4 5.95 10.12 9.95
CA ALA A 4 6.58 9.73 8.68
C ALA A 4 5.53 9.45 7.59
N LEU A 5 4.41 8.82 7.94
CA LEU A 5 3.30 8.60 7.01
C LEU A 5 2.57 9.90 6.64
N VAL A 6 2.44 10.85 7.57
CA VAL A 6 1.90 12.20 7.29
C VAL A 6 2.80 12.94 6.30
N ALA A 7 4.11 12.92 6.49
CA ALA A 7 5.05 13.51 5.55
C ALA A 7 5.00 12.81 4.19
N ASN A 8 4.93 11.46 4.17
CA ASN A 8 4.81 10.67 2.95
C ASN A 8 3.58 11.03 2.11
N VAL A 9 2.38 11.07 2.71
CA VAL A 9 1.16 11.37 1.95
C VAL A 9 1.21 12.79 1.37
N ILE A 10 1.69 13.78 2.13
CA ILE A 10 1.83 15.15 1.64
C ILE A 10 2.88 15.23 0.51
N ARG A 11 4.03 14.55 0.66
CA ARG A 11 5.07 14.49 -0.38
C ARG A 11 4.52 13.92 -1.68
N ILE A 12 3.84 12.78 -1.60
CA ILE A 12 3.22 12.14 -2.77
C ILE A 12 2.17 13.06 -3.37
N SER A 13 1.38 13.73 -2.52
CA SER A 13 0.34 14.64 -2.98
C SER A 13 0.87 15.86 -3.73
N LEU A 14 1.94 16.47 -3.21
CA LEU A 14 2.66 17.53 -3.91
C LEU A 14 3.21 17.02 -5.23
N ARG A 15 3.91 15.88 -5.21
CA ARG A 15 4.54 15.29 -6.38
C ARG A 15 3.57 15.08 -7.54
N TYR A 16 2.32 14.70 -7.27
CA TYR A 16 1.30 14.42 -8.30
C TYR A 16 0.21 15.48 -8.39
N GLN A 17 0.40 16.66 -7.81
CA GLN A 17 -0.56 17.78 -7.80
C GLN A 17 -1.99 17.39 -7.37
N ASN A 18 -2.14 16.58 -6.31
CA ASN A 18 -3.45 16.20 -5.76
C ASN A 18 -3.71 16.80 -4.36
N LEU A 19 -3.17 18.00 -4.12
CA LEU A 19 -3.34 18.72 -2.85
C LEU A 19 -4.80 19.08 -2.56
N ASP A 20 -5.61 19.29 -3.59
CA ASP A 20 -7.07 19.48 -3.51
C ASP A 20 -7.75 18.37 -2.69
N THR A 21 -7.28 17.13 -2.82
CA THR A 21 -7.77 16.01 -2.00
C THR A 21 -7.46 16.22 -0.52
N LEU A 22 -6.30 16.77 -0.18
CA LEU A 22 -5.92 17.02 1.20
C LEU A 22 -6.63 18.27 1.75
N GLU A 23 -6.63 19.37 1.00
CA GLU A 23 -7.15 20.68 1.43
C GLU A 23 -8.68 20.71 1.37
N ASP A 24 -9.28 20.47 0.21
CA ASP A 24 -10.72 20.63 0.00
C ASP A 24 -11.52 19.45 0.54
N ALA A 25 -11.06 18.21 0.25
CA ALA A 25 -11.83 17.05 0.64
C ALA A 25 -11.65 16.71 2.12
N TYR A 26 -10.43 16.82 2.66
CA TYR A 26 -10.09 16.44 4.03
C TYR A 26 -9.82 17.60 4.98
N GLY A 27 -9.78 18.85 4.51
CA GLY A 27 -9.61 20.03 5.38
C GLY A 27 -8.23 20.12 6.02
N ILE A 28 -7.19 19.57 5.38
CA ILE A 28 -5.83 19.59 5.91
C ILE A 28 -5.16 20.92 5.53
N ASN A 29 -4.93 21.78 6.52
CA ASN A 29 -4.28 23.08 6.29
C ASN A 29 -2.77 22.92 6.00
N MET A 30 -2.34 23.33 4.79
CA MET A 30 -0.94 23.31 4.35
C MET A 30 -0.14 24.58 4.64
N LEU A 31 -0.78 25.64 5.14
CA LEU A 31 -0.14 26.92 5.44
C LEU A 31 1.13 26.78 6.31
N PRO A 32 1.18 25.94 7.37
CA PRO A 32 2.40 25.76 8.15
C PRO A 32 3.59 25.29 7.30
N LEU A 33 3.36 24.35 6.37
CA LEU A 33 4.39 23.84 5.47
C LEU A 33 4.77 24.89 4.43
N ALA A 34 3.79 25.60 3.87
CA ALA A 34 4.03 26.66 2.88
C ALA A 34 4.92 27.77 3.45
N THR A 35 4.58 28.31 4.62
CA THR A 35 5.38 29.37 5.27
C THR A 35 6.78 28.90 5.63
N PHE A 36 6.91 27.67 6.16
CA PHE A 36 8.21 27.07 6.45
C PHE A 36 9.07 26.92 5.19
N ALA A 37 8.50 26.35 4.12
CA ALA A 37 9.20 26.11 2.86
C ALA A 37 9.67 27.43 2.24
N MET A 38 8.80 28.44 2.18
CA MET A 38 9.15 29.77 1.68
C MET A 38 10.29 30.41 2.47
N LYS A 39 10.30 30.24 3.80
CA LYS A 39 11.34 30.80 4.68
C LYS A 39 12.68 30.10 4.52
N GLN A 40 12.69 28.77 4.47
CA GLN A 40 13.94 27.98 4.50
C GLN A 40 14.55 27.74 3.12
N TYR A 41 13.73 27.69 2.07
CA TYR A 41 14.15 27.37 0.70
C TYR A 41 14.04 28.57 -0.26
N GLN A 42 13.99 29.81 0.26
CA GLN A 42 13.72 31.08 -0.44
C GLN A 42 14.16 31.15 -1.92
N ASN A 43 15.47 31.10 -2.15
CA ASN A 43 16.08 31.24 -3.47
C ASN A 43 16.46 29.89 -4.10
N ASP A 44 16.10 28.79 -3.46
CA ASP A 44 16.37 27.45 -3.96
C ASP A 44 15.43 27.13 -5.13
N PRO A 45 15.96 26.81 -6.33
CA PRO A 45 15.14 26.41 -7.47
C PRO A 45 14.44 25.06 -7.26
N CYS A 46 14.95 24.21 -6.36
CA CYS A 46 14.40 22.89 -6.02
C CYS A 46 14.17 21.99 -7.26
N ASP A 47 15.05 22.05 -8.26
CA ASP A 47 14.84 21.43 -9.58
C ASP A 47 14.56 19.91 -9.54
N GLN A 48 15.10 19.19 -8.55
CA GLN A 48 14.87 17.75 -8.37
C GLN A 48 13.46 17.40 -7.85
N PHE A 49 12.71 18.41 -7.41
CA PHE A 49 11.38 18.26 -6.79
C PHE A 49 10.25 18.75 -7.69
N LYS A 50 10.50 18.88 -9.00
CA LYS A 50 9.47 19.22 -9.98
C LYS A 50 8.27 18.26 -9.94
N LEU A 51 7.11 18.82 -10.23
CA LEU A 51 5.83 18.12 -10.09
C LEU A 51 5.59 17.22 -11.31
N LYS A 52 5.01 16.04 -11.10
CA LYS A 52 4.59 15.10 -12.14
C LYS A 52 3.11 15.31 -12.43
N SER A 53 2.80 16.34 -13.21
CA SER A 53 1.45 16.67 -13.68
C SER A 53 1.51 17.06 -15.15
N ASP A 54 0.45 16.76 -15.89
CA ASP A 54 0.30 17.15 -17.30
C ASP A 54 -0.02 18.66 -17.43
N ASP A 55 -0.42 19.31 -16.34
CA ASP A 55 -0.73 20.74 -16.26
C ASP A 55 0.46 21.53 -15.70
N LEU A 56 1.45 21.76 -16.56
CA LEU A 56 2.64 22.57 -16.23
C LEU A 56 2.30 24.03 -15.89
N ALA A 57 1.13 24.53 -16.30
CA ALA A 57 0.69 25.89 -16.00
C ALA A 57 0.44 26.13 -14.50
N LYS A 58 0.32 25.06 -13.70
CA LYS A 58 0.16 25.09 -12.24
C LYS A 58 1.45 24.86 -11.46
N GLU A 59 2.60 24.73 -12.13
CA GLU A 59 3.87 24.58 -11.42
C GLU A 59 4.25 25.91 -10.72
N ASN A 60 3.88 25.99 -9.44
CA ASN A 60 4.16 27.12 -8.57
C ASN A 60 5.44 26.83 -7.77
N LYS A 61 6.40 27.78 -7.78
CA LYS A 61 7.65 27.72 -7.00
C LYS A 61 7.42 27.28 -5.55
N MET A 62 6.35 27.78 -4.92
CA MET A 62 5.99 27.43 -3.56
C MET A 62 5.74 25.92 -3.39
N LEU A 63 5.07 25.27 -4.35
CA LEU A 63 4.75 23.84 -4.27
C LEU A 63 6.00 22.97 -4.39
N VAL A 64 6.94 23.36 -5.25
CA VAL A 64 8.22 22.66 -5.41
C VAL A 64 9.07 22.80 -4.14
N GLN A 65 9.09 24.00 -3.54
CA GLN A 65 9.75 24.23 -2.24
C GLN A 65 9.10 23.40 -1.11
N MET A 66 7.77 23.35 -1.06
CA MET A 66 7.04 22.51 -0.10
C MET A 66 7.38 21.03 -0.30
N HIS A 67 7.50 20.58 -1.55
CA HIS A 67 7.84 19.19 -1.89
C HIS A 67 9.25 18.84 -1.42
N LYS A 68 10.24 19.72 -1.61
CA LYS A 68 11.59 19.54 -1.07
C LYS A 68 11.57 19.53 0.46
N ALA A 69 10.96 20.54 1.08
CA ALA A 69 10.88 20.70 2.53
C ALA A 69 10.28 19.46 3.22
N ILE A 70 9.12 18.98 2.75
CA ILE A 70 8.48 17.81 3.35
C ILE A 70 9.24 16.52 3.08
N SER A 71 9.99 16.43 1.98
CA SER A 71 10.85 15.27 1.69
C SER A 71 12.00 15.18 2.69
N ILE A 72 12.64 16.30 3.03
CA ILE A 72 13.70 16.32 4.06
C ILE A 72 13.14 15.93 5.43
N ILE A 73 11.99 16.50 5.82
CA ILE A 73 11.28 16.12 7.05
C ILE A 73 10.95 14.62 7.05
N GLN A 74 10.46 14.09 5.93
CA GLN A 74 10.18 12.66 5.77
C GLN A 74 11.43 11.82 6.03
N PHE A 75 12.56 12.08 5.35
CA PHE A 75 13.77 11.26 5.51
C PHE A 75 14.31 11.26 6.94
N LYS A 76 14.22 12.39 7.63
CA LYS A 76 14.58 12.50 9.05
C LYS A 76 13.67 11.64 9.93
N LEU A 77 12.36 11.75 9.74
CA LEU A 77 11.38 10.95 10.49
C LEU A 77 11.54 9.45 10.23
N GLU A 78 11.73 9.04 8.98
CA GLU A 78 11.98 7.65 8.60
C GLU A 78 13.25 7.12 9.26
N SER A 79 14.33 7.90 9.27
CA SER A 79 15.57 7.55 9.96
C SER A 79 15.37 7.37 11.47
N GLN A 80 14.56 8.23 12.10
CA GLN A 80 14.20 8.08 13.51
C GLN A 80 13.39 6.81 13.78
N ILE A 81 12.51 6.39 12.85
CA ILE A 81 11.77 5.11 12.96
C ILE A 81 12.75 3.94 12.94
N ILE A 82 13.64 3.93 11.95
CA ILE A 82 14.62 2.86 11.77
C ILE A 82 15.50 2.72 13.02
N LYS A 83 16.01 3.83 13.55
CA LYS A 83 16.87 3.82 14.75
C LYS A 83 16.19 3.28 16.01
N ARG A 84 14.90 3.57 16.22
CA ARG A 84 14.16 3.08 17.39
C ARG A 84 13.53 1.69 17.20
N SER A 85 13.45 1.21 15.96
CA SER A 85 12.88 -0.09 15.59
C SER A 85 13.88 -0.94 14.78
N PRO A 86 15.03 -1.34 15.38
CA PRO A 86 16.09 -2.05 14.66
C PRO A 86 15.64 -3.41 14.08
N HIS A 87 14.66 -4.06 14.72
CA HIS A 87 14.05 -5.31 14.26
C HIS A 87 13.38 -5.21 12.86
N PHE A 88 13.20 -4.00 12.32
CA PHE A 88 12.73 -3.80 10.95
C PHE A 88 13.78 -4.13 9.88
N ASN A 89 15.07 -4.21 10.26
CA ASN A 89 16.19 -4.49 9.34
C ASN A 89 16.23 -3.52 8.15
N MET A 90 16.15 -2.22 8.41
CA MET A 90 16.11 -1.15 7.40
C MET A 90 17.29 -0.15 7.52
N ASP A 91 18.38 -0.56 8.15
CA ASP A 91 19.55 0.31 8.37
C ASP A 91 20.20 0.79 7.05
N ASP A 92 20.01 0.05 5.96
CA ASP A 92 20.43 0.45 4.62
C ASP A 92 19.74 1.73 4.11
N ARG A 93 18.67 2.17 4.79
CA ARG A 93 17.91 3.38 4.48
C ARG A 93 18.31 4.59 5.34
N LEU A 94 19.25 4.41 6.26
CA LEU A 94 19.90 5.51 6.98
C LEU A 94 20.93 6.16 6.05
N LEU A 95 20.47 7.11 5.23
CA LEU A 95 21.28 7.75 4.18
C LEU A 95 21.72 9.18 4.54
N LEU A 96 21.01 9.86 5.44
CA LEU A 96 21.32 11.26 5.77
C LEU A 96 22.68 11.42 6.49
N ASP A 97 23.10 10.41 7.26
CA ASP A 97 24.43 10.38 7.89
C ASP A 97 25.56 9.95 6.93
N LYS A 98 25.21 9.61 5.68
CA LYS A 98 26.15 9.21 4.63
C LYS A 98 26.44 10.31 3.62
N ILE A 99 25.85 11.49 3.83
CA ILE A 99 26.05 12.67 2.98
C ILE A 99 27.33 13.39 3.43
N ASP A 100 28.23 13.63 2.49
CA ASP A 100 29.32 14.59 2.65
C ASP A 100 28.97 15.88 1.90
N LEU A 101 28.48 16.87 2.65
CA LEU A 101 28.07 18.17 2.10
C LEU A 101 29.24 18.97 1.52
N LYS A 102 30.47 18.76 1.98
CA LYS A 102 31.64 19.49 1.48
C LYS A 102 32.07 18.97 0.12
N LYS A 103 32.05 17.64 -0.04
CA LYS A 103 32.33 16.99 -1.33
C LYS A 103 31.14 16.98 -2.28
N GLY A 104 29.93 17.16 -1.77
CA GLY A 104 28.70 17.08 -2.57
C GLY A 104 28.37 15.65 -3.00
N ILE A 105 28.62 14.67 -2.13
CA ILE A 105 28.43 13.24 -2.42
C ILE A 105 27.61 12.55 -1.34
N VAL A 106 27.12 11.35 -1.65
CA VAL A 106 26.49 10.43 -0.69
C VAL A 106 27.06 9.01 -0.89
N LEU A 107 27.34 8.32 0.21
CA LEU A 107 27.78 6.92 0.20
C LEU A 107 26.57 5.99 0.26
N ILE A 108 26.37 5.16 -0.77
CA ILE A 108 25.27 4.19 -0.86
C ILE A 108 25.86 2.83 -1.20
N ASP A 109 25.56 1.81 -0.39
CA ASP A 109 26.06 0.44 -0.59
C ASP A 109 27.60 0.36 -0.78
N GLY A 110 28.34 1.27 -0.12
CA GLY A 110 29.80 1.36 -0.20
C GLY A 110 30.37 2.13 -1.39
N VAL A 111 29.52 2.72 -2.24
CA VAL A 111 29.92 3.49 -3.43
C VAL A 111 29.57 4.97 -3.26
N GLU A 112 30.50 5.87 -3.61
CA GLU A 112 30.29 7.31 -3.59
C GLU A 112 29.53 7.78 -4.85
N TYR A 113 28.45 8.54 -4.65
CA TYR A 113 27.66 9.12 -5.72
C TYR A 113 27.58 10.64 -5.59
N PRO A 114 27.74 11.40 -6.69
CA PRO A 114 27.53 12.85 -6.68
C PRO A 114 26.05 13.19 -6.44
N LEU A 115 25.80 14.17 -5.57
CA LEU A 115 24.46 14.68 -5.30
C LEU A 115 24.01 15.61 -6.44
N LEU A 116 22.81 15.37 -6.95
CA LEU A 116 22.13 16.27 -7.90
C LEU A 116 21.68 17.58 -7.25
N ASP A 117 21.49 17.55 -5.93
CA ASP A 117 21.08 18.68 -5.11
C ASP A 117 21.77 18.56 -3.75
N ALA A 118 22.66 19.51 -3.45
CA ALA A 118 23.43 19.55 -2.21
C ALA A 118 22.94 20.64 -1.23
N HIS A 119 21.80 21.28 -1.51
CA HIS A 119 21.27 22.34 -0.65
C HIS A 119 20.30 21.78 0.39
N PHE A 120 20.78 21.63 1.63
CA PHE A 120 20.02 21.11 2.76
C PHE A 120 20.00 22.13 3.92
N PRO A 121 19.15 23.18 3.86
CA PRO A 121 19.21 24.31 4.79
C PRO A 121 18.94 23.93 6.25
N THR A 122 18.26 22.80 6.49
CA THR A 122 17.87 22.34 7.82
C THR A 122 18.60 21.08 8.28
N LEU A 123 19.55 20.56 7.50
CA LEU A 123 20.32 19.37 7.87
C LEU A 123 21.49 19.76 8.78
N ASP A 124 21.49 19.25 10.01
CA ASP A 124 22.63 19.36 10.93
C ASP A 124 23.60 18.18 10.70
N PRO A 125 24.83 18.39 10.22
CA PRO A 125 25.79 17.30 10.00
C PRO A 125 26.16 16.53 11.27
N LYS A 126 26.01 17.12 12.46
CA LYS A 126 26.28 16.44 13.73
C LYS A 126 25.12 15.56 14.17
N ASN A 127 23.91 15.89 13.75
CA ASN A 127 22.70 15.15 14.07
C ASN A 127 21.75 15.10 12.85
N PRO A 128 22.12 14.35 11.80
CA PRO A 128 21.47 14.44 10.48
C PRO A 128 20.02 13.96 10.50
N PHE A 129 19.62 13.17 11.49
CA PHE A 129 18.26 12.66 11.64
C PHE A 129 17.36 13.55 12.50
N ALA A 130 17.90 14.57 13.18
CA ALA A 130 17.09 15.44 14.02
C ALA A 130 16.27 16.44 13.20
N LEU A 131 15.01 16.58 13.60
CA LEU A 131 14.18 17.69 13.14
C LEU A 131 14.67 18.99 13.80
N SER A 132 14.74 20.06 13.02
CA SER A 132 14.86 21.41 13.57
C SER A 132 13.60 21.77 14.36
N ALA A 133 13.67 22.82 15.19
CA ALA A 133 12.52 23.27 15.97
C ALA A 133 11.34 23.66 15.06
N GLU A 134 11.61 24.27 13.91
CA GLU A 134 10.60 24.64 12.92
C GLU A 134 10.02 23.42 12.19
N GLU A 135 10.85 22.45 11.79
CA GLU A 135 10.38 21.21 11.17
C GLU A 135 9.45 20.43 12.12
N LYS A 136 9.81 20.39 13.41
CA LYS A 136 9.02 19.75 14.46
C LYS A 136 7.65 20.43 14.61
N ASP A 137 7.62 21.76 14.69
CA ASP A 137 6.36 22.52 14.76
C ASP A 137 5.46 22.27 13.54
N VAL A 138 6.04 22.26 12.33
CA VAL A 138 5.31 21.97 11.09
C VAL A 138 4.68 20.58 11.12
N ILE A 139 5.47 19.53 11.40
CA ILE A 139 4.95 18.16 11.36
C ILE A 139 3.94 17.89 12.48
N GLU A 140 4.09 18.51 13.65
CA GLU A 140 3.12 18.41 14.75
C GLU A 140 1.77 19.05 14.37
N LYS A 141 1.78 20.24 13.76
CA LYS A 141 0.57 20.92 13.26
C LYS A 141 -0.12 20.10 12.17
N LEU A 142 0.63 19.61 11.18
CA LEU A 142 0.10 18.75 10.12
C LEU A 142 -0.51 17.47 10.71
N THR A 143 0.21 16.80 11.61
CA THR A 143 -0.27 15.57 12.26
C THR A 143 -1.56 15.81 13.05
N LYS A 144 -1.67 16.95 13.73
CA LYS A 144 -2.89 17.36 14.42
C LYS A 144 -4.06 17.56 13.43
N ASN A 145 -3.83 18.19 12.28
CA ASN A 145 -4.85 18.33 11.24
C ASN A 145 -5.36 16.98 10.73
N PHE A 146 -4.45 16.03 10.42
CA PHE A 146 -4.82 14.68 10.00
C PHE A 146 -5.65 13.92 11.06
N LYS A 147 -5.27 14.04 12.33
CA LYS A 147 -6.01 13.41 13.44
C LYS A 147 -7.42 14.01 13.63
N ASN A 148 -7.57 15.31 13.37
CA ASN A 148 -8.82 16.04 13.60
C ASN A 148 -9.74 16.12 12.37
N SER A 149 -9.30 15.66 11.20
CA SER A 149 -10.14 15.59 10.00
C SER A 149 -11.26 14.56 10.18
N LYS A 150 -12.48 15.02 10.51
CA LYS A 150 -13.65 14.15 10.76
C LYS A 150 -13.97 13.25 9.55
N ARG A 151 -13.89 13.80 8.33
CA ARG A 151 -14.16 13.03 7.11
C ARG A 151 -13.13 11.92 6.91
N LEU A 152 -11.85 12.23 7.10
CA LEU A 152 -10.77 11.24 7.02
C LEU A 152 -10.96 10.15 8.09
N GLN A 153 -11.22 10.54 9.34
CA GLN A 153 -11.47 9.57 10.42
C GLN A 153 -12.62 8.63 10.05
N ARG A 154 -13.76 9.16 9.56
CA ARG A 154 -14.90 8.33 9.12
C ARG A 154 -14.52 7.35 8.00
N HIS A 155 -13.76 7.80 7.00
CA HIS A 155 -13.34 6.93 5.90
C HIS A 155 -12.39 5.82 6.39
N VAL A 156 -11.44 6.17 7.26
CA VAL A 156 -10.49 5.19 7.83
C VAL A 156 -11.20 4.24 8.79
N ASP A 157 -12.16 4.71 9.59
CA ASP A 157 -13.02 3.86 10.44
C ASP A 157 -13.78 2.82 9.60
N PHE A 158 -14.32 3.22 8.45
CA PHE A 158 -14.98 2.29 7.53
C PHE A 158 -14.01 1.21 7.02
N LEU A 159 -12.79 1.60 6.63
CA LEU A 159 -11.76 0.65 6.19
C LEU A 159 -11.35 -0.32 7.29
N PHE A 160 -11.16 0.13 8.53
CA PHE A 160 -10.86 -0.78 9.63
C PHE A 160 -12.06 -1.64 10.04
N SER A 161 -13.29 -1.17 9.85
CA SER A 161 -14.48 -1.94 10.22
C SER A 161 -14.79 -3.08 9.24
N ASN A 162 -14.45 -2.92 7.96
CA ASN A 162 -14.82 -3.86 6.90
C ASN A 162 -13.62 -4.51 6.20
N GLY A 163 -12.45 -3.87 6.26
CA GLY A 163 -11.22 -4.34 5.67
C GLY A 163 -10.46 -5.31 6.56
N SER A 164 -9.56 -6.06 5.94
CA SER A 164 -8.64 -7.03 6.52
C SER A 164 -7.37 -7.08 5.68
N MET A 165 -6.29 -7.63 6.22
CA MET A 165 -5.01 -7.75 5.50
C MET A 165 -5.12 -8.66 4.28
N TYR A 166 -6.01 -9.65 4.36
CA TYR A 166 -6.40 -10.57 3.30
C TYR A 166 -7.84 -11.03 3.54
N LEU A 167 -8.51 -11.51 2.50
CA LEU A 167 -9.85 -12.06 2.58
C LEU A 167 -9.90 -13.44 1.91
N ALA A 168 -10.23 -14.48 2.68
CA ALA A 168 -10.62 -15.78 2.13
C ALA A 168 -12.14 -15.83 2.00
N TYR A 169 -12.66 -15.92 0.78
CA TYR A 169 -14.10 -15.90 0.52
C TYR A 169 -14.49 -16.66 -0.74
N ASN A 170 -15.44 -17.59 -0.61
CA ASN A 170 -15.97 -18.44 -1.68
C ASN A 170 -14.86 -19.14 -2.49
N SER A 171 -13.91 -19.75 -1.77
CA SER A 171 -12.71 -20.38 -2.34
C SER A 171 -11.71 -19.43 -3.00
N ASN A 172 -11.87 -18.11 -2.89
CA ASN A 172 -10.88 -17.15 -3.39
C ASN A 172 -10.07 -16.58 -2.22
N LEU A 173 -8.77 -16.41 -2.42
CA LEU A 173 -7.88 -15.70 -1.50
C LEU A 173 -7.52 -14.35 -2.12
N LEU A 174 -7.96 -13.27 -1.48
CA LEU A 174 -7.72 -11.90 -1.93
C LEU A 174 -6.68 -11.25 -1.02
N TYR A 175 -5.64 -10.66 -1.60
CA TYR A 175 -4.70 -9.78 -0.90
C TYR A 175 -4.10 -8.74 -1.84
N HIS A 176 -3.68 -7.61 -1.27
CA HIS A 176 -3.18 -6.48 -2.05
C HIS A 176 -1.80 -6.77 -2.66
N GLY A 177 -0.74 -6.79 -1.84
CA GLY A 177 0.66 -6.84 -2.28
C GLY A 177 1.14 -8.25 -2.61
N CYS A 178 1.56 -8.98 -1.58
CA CYS A 178 2.12 -10.32 -1.70
C CYS A 178 2.01 -11.11 -0.39
N ILE A 179 2.25 -12.41 -0.44
CA ILE A 179 2.62 -13.21 0.73
C ILE A 179 4.15 -13.38 0.69
N PRO A 180 4.92 -12.76 1.59
CA PRO A 180 6.38 -12.72 1.48
C PRO A 180 7.01 -14.11 1.38
N LEU A 181 7.84 -14.29 0.35
CA LEU A 181 8.61 -15.53 0.12
C LEU A 181 10.10 -15.22 0.05
N THR A 182 10.89 -16.14 0.61
CA THR A 182 12.32 -16.24 0.35
C THR A 182 12.60 -16.67 -1.10
N GLU A 183 13.82 -16.48 -1.60
CA GLU A 183 14.23 -16.95 -2.94
C GLU A 183 14.08 -18.46 -3.13
N LYS A 184 14.14 -19.24 -2.03
CA LYS A 184 13.91 -20.70 -2.04
C LYS A 184 12.41 -21.08 -2.03
N GLY A 185 11.51 -20.09 -1.99
CA GLY A 185 10.06 -20.29 -1.96
C GLY A 185 9.48 -20.75 -0.62
N SER A 186 10.24 -20.71 0.47
CA SER A 186 9.70 -20.74 1.84
C SER A 186 9.08 -19.40 2.22
N PHE A 187 8.05 -19.43 3.09
CA PHE A 187 7.49 -18.20 3.67
C PHE A 187 8.56 -17.47 4.46
N GLU A 188 8.72 -16.19 4.15
CA GLU A 188 9.68 -15.32 4.82
C GLU A 188 9.20 -15.02 6.24
N SER A 189 10.15 -14.99 7.17
CA SER A 189 9.87 -14.76 8.60
C SER A 189 10.18 -13.31 8.95
N PHE A 190 9.32 -12.70 9.77
CA PHE A 190 9.53 -11.36 10.30
C PHE A 190 9.13 -11.30 11.77
N GLU A 191 9.86 -10.51 12.55
CA GLU A 191 9.63 -10.36 13.98
C GLU A 191 8.62 -9.25 14.26
N ILE A 192 7.55 -9.58 14.99
CA ILE A 192 6.55 -8.62 15.47
C ILE A 192 6.45 -8.76 16.98
N GLU A 193 6.70 -7.67 17.71
CA GLU A 193 6.64 -7.64 19.18
C GLU A 193 7.48 -8.76 19.85
N GLY A 194 8.69 -9.02 19.34
CA GLY A 194 9.64 -9.98 19.90
C GLY A 194 9.41 -11.45 19.51
N LYS A 195 8.48 -11.73 18.59
CA LYS A 195 8.18 -13.10 18.12
C LYS A 195 8.22 -13.20 16.60
N PRO A 196 8.82 -14.26 16.04
CA PRO A 196 8.87 -14.47 14.59
C PRO A 196 7.55 -15.05 14.06
N TYR A 197 7.08 -14.51 12.94
CA TYR A 197 5.90 -14.98 12.22
C TYR A 197 6.19 -15.11 10.73
N LYS A 198 5.48 -16.01 10.05
CA LYS A 198 5.55 -16.24 8.60
C LYS A 198 4.17 -16.63 8.06
N GLY A 199 4.01 -16.57 6.73
CA GLY A 199 2.78 -17.04 6.06
C GLY A 199 1.53 -16.33 6.57
N LYS A 200 0.45 -17.08 6.80
CA LYS A 200 -0.83 -16.55 7.29
C LYS A 200 -0.67 -15.86 8.65
N ALA A 201 0.09 -16.48 9.55
CA ALA A 201 0.31 -15.94 10.89
C ALA A 201 0.97 -14.56 10.84
N LEU A 202 1.88 -14.31 9.90
CA LEU A 202 2.49 -12.99 9.72
C LEU A 202 1.44 -11.93 9.33
N CYS A 203 0.57 -12.24 8.36
CA CYS A 203 -0.52 -11.35 7.95
C CYS A 203 -1.47 -11.06 9.12
N ASP A 204 -1.86 -12.08 9.89
CA ASP A 204 -2.72 -11.95 11.07
C ASP A 204 -2.08 -11.04 12.13
N HIS A 205 -0.76 -11.12 12.31
CA HIS A 205 -0.03 -10.33 13.30
C HIS A 205 0.17 -8.88 12.84
N PHE A 206 0.42 -8.65 11.56
CA PHE A 206 0.41 -7.30 10.99
C PHE A 206 -0.97 -6.63 11.10
N GLU A 207 -2.05 -7.38 10.85
CA GLU A 207 -3.41 -6.86 11.03
C GLU A 207 -3.66 -6.46 12.48
N ARG A 208 -3.27 -7.30 13.44
CA ARG A 208 -3.43 -7.01 14.87
C ARG A 208 -2.69 -5.73 15.26
N VAL A 209 -1.42 -5.57 14.88
CA VAL A 209 -0.65 -4.35 15.24
C VAL A 209 -1.18 -3.11 14.53
N ALA A 210 -1.68 -3.24 13.29
CA ALA A 210 -2.33 -2.14 12.58
C ALA A 210 -3.62 -1.69 13.30
N ARG A 211 -4.48 -2.64 13.70
CA ARG A 211 -5.68 -2.36 14.49
C ARG A 211 -5.35 -1.77 15.86
N LYS A 212 -4.31 -2.29 16.54
CA LYS A 212 -3.81 -1.76 17.81
C LYS A 212 -3.32 -0.31 17.67
N ALA A 213 -2.54 -0.02 16.63
CA ALA A 213 -2.08 1.33 16.33
C ALA A 213 -3.27 2.27 16.07
N TYR A 214 -4.26 1.81 15.33
CA TYR A 214 -5.46 2.59 15.02
C TYR A 214 -6.32 2.86 16.26
N ALA A 215 -6.58 1.84 17.08
CA ALA A 215 -7.35 1.98 18.32
C ALA A 215 -6.70 2.97 19.29
N ARG A 216 -5.36 3.03 19.30
CA ARG A 216 -4.57 3.92 20.19
C ARG A 216 -4.15 5.23 19.53
N ARG A 217 -4.69 5.60 18.36
CA ARG A 217 -4.25 6.78 17.58
C ARG A 217 -4.36 8.13 18.31
N PHE A 218 -5.15 8.20 19.38
CA PHE A 218 -5.33 9.39 20.22
C PHE A 218 -4.55 9.34 21.54
N ASP A 219 -3.87 8.23 21.86
CA ASP A 219 -3.10 8.07 23.10
C ASP A 219 -1.72 8.74 22.97
N HIS A 220 -1.51 9.84 23.68
CA HIS A 220 -0.25 10.59 23.59
C HIS A 220 0.96 9.88 24.22
N LYS A 221 0.77 8.85 25.05
CA LYS A 221 1.87 8.15 25.76
C LYS A 221 2.30 6.83 25.10
N ALA A 222 1.58 6.39 24.06
CA ALA A 222 1.70 5.03 23.54
C ALA A 222 2.08 4.88 22.07
N VAL A 223 2.24 6.00 21.38
CA VAL A 223 2.07 6.06 19.92
C VAL A 223 3.33 5.78 19.12
N GLU A 224 4.52 5.74 19.72
CA GLU A 224 5.73 5.67 18.90
C GLU A 224 5.95 4.25 18.34
N ASN A 225 6.08 3.22 19.16
CA ASN A 225 6.53 1.91 18.65
C ASN A 225 5.46 1.13 17.87
N THR A 226 4.18 1.17 18.27
CA THR A 226 3.15 0.39 17.53
C THR A 226 2.76 1.06 16.22
N SER A 227 2.78 2.39 16.12
CA SER A 227 2.43 3.08 14.89
C SER A 227 3.50 2.95 13.81
N ASP A 228 4.73 2.63 14.18
CA ASP A 228 5.84 2.38 13.27
C ASP A 228 5.60 1.15 12.39
N TYR A 229 4.86 0.14 12.87
CA TYR A 229 4.43 -0.97 12.01
C TYR A 229 3.56 -0.50 10.85
N MET A 230 2.80 0.61 10.98
CA MET A 230 2.05 1.18 9.85
C MET A 230 2.99 1.74 8.78
N TRP A 231 4.10 2.36 9.20
CA TRP A 231 5.13 2.82 8.28
C TRP A 231 5.90 1.65 7.66
N TYR A 232 6.20 0.61 8.45
CA TYR A 232 6.81 -0.61 7.93
C TYR A 232 5.91 -1.28 6.89
N LEU A 233 4.60 -1.35 7.13
CA LEU A 233 3.65 -1.90 6.15
C LEU A 233 3.69 -1.15 4.81
N TRP A 234 4.03 0.13 4.80
CA TRP A 234 4.16 0.92 3.57
C TRP A 234 5.43 0.61 2.76
N CYS A 235 6.56 0.29 3.40
CA CYS A 235 7.86 0.26 2.72
C CYS A 235 8.85 -0.83 3.15
N GLY A 236 8.48 -1.69 4.08
CA GLY A 236 9.31 -2.78 4.59
C GLY A 236 9.37 -3.97 3.65
N ALA A 237 10.54 -4.59 3.53
CA ALA A 237 10.81 -5.68 2.59
C ALA A 237 9.89 -6.90 2.73
N VAL A 238 9.48 -7.20 3.97
CA VAL A 238 8.62 -8.33 4.33
C VAL A 238 7.17 -7.87 4.57
N SER A 239 6.81 -6.67 4.14
CA SER A 239 5.43 -6.20 4.21
C SER A 239 4.56 -6.90 3.15
N PRO A 240 3.39 -7.45 3.54
CA PRO A 240 2.43 -8.00 2.59
C PRO A 240 1.78 -6.92 1.70
N LEU A 241 2.01 -5.62 1.97
CA LEU A 241 1.43 -4.51 1.22
C LEU A 241 2.42 -3.78 0.29
N PHE A 242 3.73 -3.99 0.46
CA PHE A 242 4.76 -3.24 -0.29
C PHE A 242 5.34 -4.00 -1.48
N GLY A 243 5.60 -5.31 -1.34
CA GLY A 243 6.02 -6.15 -2.46
C GLY A 243 7.40 -5.89 -3.07
N LYS A 244 8.22 -5.04 -2.45
CA LYS A 244 9.59 -4.72 -2.92
C LYS A 244 10.59 -4.83 -1.77
N MET A 245 11.87 -4.97 -2.10
CA MET A 245 12.94 -5.14 -1.12
C MET A 245 13.35 -3.82 -0.46
N LYS A 246 13.27 -2.70 -1.19
CA LYS A 246 13.51 -1.35 -0.64
C LYS A 246 12.78 -0.30 -1.46
N MET A 247 12.52 0.85 -0.84
CA MET A 247 12.03 2.04 -1.52
C MET A 247 13.20 2.99 -1.79
N THR A 248 13.44 3.34 -3.05
CA THR A 248 14.62 4.15 -3.46
C THR A 248 14.24 5.62 -3.66
N THR A 249 13.41 6.16 -2.77
CA THR A 249 12.90 7.54 -2.90
C THR A 249 14.02 8.56 -2.83
N PHE A 250 14.97 8.40 -1.90
CA PHE A 250 16.11 9.29 -1.75
C PHE A 250 16.98 9.29 -3.02
N GLU A 251 17.35 8.10 -3.49
CA GLU A 251 18.18 7.93 -4.68
C GLU A 251 17.56 8.59 -5.91
N ARG A 252 16.23 8.47 -6.06
CA ARG A 252 15.50 9.08 -7.18
C ARG A 252 15.49 10.60 -7.19
N TYR A 253 15.65 11.25 -6.04
CA TYR A 253 15.73 12.71 -5.96
C TYR A 253 17.17 13.21 -6.03
N PHE A 254 18.11 12.49 -5.42
CA PHE A 254 19.44 13.03 -5.17
C PHE A 254 20.55 12.40 -5.99
N VAL A 255 20.34 11.28 -6.68
CA VAL A 255 21.39 10.59 -7.42
C VAL A 255 20.99 10.39 -8.88
N GLY A 256 21.85 10.82 -9.80
CA GLY A 256 21.61 10.72 -11.24
C GLY A 256 21.72 9.32 -11.82
N ASP A 257 22.46 8.42 -11.16
CA ASP A 257 22.60 7.04 -11.60
C ASP A 257 21.28 6.27 -11.43
N LYS A 258 20.65 5.94 -12.56
CA LYS A 258 19.38 5.20 -12.59
C LYS A 258 19.53 3.73 -12.21
N SER A 259 20.74 3.18 -12.15
CA SER A 259 20.99 1.78 -11.79
C SER A 259 20.51 1.50 -10.36
N ILE A 260 20.74 2.44 -9.44
CA ILE A 260 20.37 2.34 -8.02
C ILE A 260 18.92 2.75 -7.73
N HIS A 261 18.18 3.22 -8.73
CA HIS A 261 16.73 3.50 -8.62
C HIS A 261 15.87 2.24 -8.74
N LYS A 262 16.49 1.09 -9.06
CA LYS A 262 15.80 -0.18 -9.25
C LYS A 262 15.40 -0.76 -7.90
N GLU A 263 14.10 -0.95 -7.72
CA GLU A 263 13.53 -1.59 -6.54
C GLU A 263 13.28 -3.06 -6.87
N LYS A 264 14.15 -3.96 -6.40
CA LYS A 264 13.97 -5.41 -6.55
C LYS A 264 12.63 -5.81 -5.92
N ARG A 265 11.86 -6.63 -6.62
CA ARG A 265 10.57 -7.16 -6.12
C ARG A 265 10.79 -8.28 -5.11
N ASN A 266 9.82 -8.51 -4.24
CA ASN A 266 9.82 -9.69 -3.38
C ASN A 266 9.82 -10.97 -4.27
N PRO A 267 10.57 -12.03 -3.90
CA PRO A 267 10.61 -13.29 -4.66
C PRO A 267 9.23 -13.91 -4.94
N TYR A 268 8.21 -13.56 -4.15
CA TYR A 268 6.82 -13.86 -4.43
C TYR A 268 6.42 -13.65 -5.91
N TYR A 269 6.80 -12.52 -6.51
CA TYR A 269 6.34 -12.19 -7.87
C TYR A 269 6.94 -13.10 -8.94
N ASP A 270 8.19 -13.50 -8.78
CA ASP A 270 8.87 -14.35 -9.76
C ASP A 270 8.50 -15.84 -9.56
N LEU A 271 8.16 -16.24 -8.32
CA LEU A 271 7.79 -17.63 -8.00
C LEU A 271 6.30 -17.91 -8.23
N VAL A 272 5.41 -17.05 -7.75
CA VAL A 272 3.96 -17.31 -7.70
C VAL A 272 3.29 -17.00 -9.04
N TYR A 273 3.81 -16.05 -9.82
CA TYR A 273 3.18 -15.69 -11.10
C TYR A 273 3.32 -16.79 -12.16
N ASP A 274 4.38 -17.60 -12.07
CA ASP A 274 4.72 -18.56 -13.13
C ASP A 274 4.57 -20.03 -12.69
N ASN A 275 4.26 -20.31 -11.41
CA ASN A 275 4.25 -21.68 -10.90
C ASN A 275 3.13 -21.98 -9.90
N GLU A 276 2.22 -22.86 -10.31
CA GLU A 276 1.07 -23.35 -9.53
C GLU A 276 1.46 -23.90 -8.16
N LYS A 277 2.64 -24.52 -8.03
CA LYS A 277 3.11 -25.10 -6.76
C LYS A 277 3.12 -24.08 -5.63
N TYR A 278 3.52 -22.84 -5.92
CA TYR A 278 3.57 -21.80 -4.90
C TYR A 278 2.20 -21.18 -4.63
N CYS A 279 1.33 -21.08 -5.65
CA CYS A 279 -0.08 -20.75 -5.47
C CYS A 279 -0.75 -21.76 -4.52
N ASP A 280 -0.58 -23.06 -4.79
CA ASP A 280 -1.14 -24.14 -3.99
C ASP A 280 -0.63 -24.12 -2.55
N LYS A 281 0.66 -23.81 -2.37
CA LYS A 281 1.27 -23.66 -1.05
C LYS A 281 0.64 -22.51 -0.27
N ILE A 282 0.44 -21.36 -0.90
CA ILE A 282 -0.24 -20.21 -0.28
C ILE A 282 -1.70 -20.58 0.03
N LEU A 283 -2.44 -21.15 -0.91
CA LEU A 283 -3.84 -21.52 -0.68
C LEU A 283 -3.99 -22.46 0.53
N LYS A 284 -3.11 -23.47 0.66
CA LYS A 284 -3.09 -24.36 1.84
C LYS A 284 -2.77 -23.64 3.14
N GLU A 285 -1.81 -22.72 3.13
CA GLU A 285 -1.43 -21.90 4.31
C GLU A 285 -2.61 -21.06 4.83
N PHE A 286 -3.56 -20.73 3.95
CA PHE A 286 -4.77 -19.97 4.25
C PHE A 286 -6.03 -20.84 4.38
N ASP A 287 -5.86 -22.14 4.65
CA ASP A 287 -6.95 -23.11 4.88
C ASP A 287 -7.91 -23.27 3.69
N LEU A 288 -7.42 -23.04 2.46
CA LEU A 288 -8.18 -23.20 1.23
C LEU A 288 -7.75 -24.45 0.46
N ASN A 289 -8.69 -25.05 -0.29
CA ASN A 289 -8.43 -26.22 -1.12
C ASN A 289 -7.89 -25.80 -2.49
N PRO A 290 -6.61 -26.06 -2.81
CA PRO A 290 -6.02 -25.55 -4.06
C PRO A 290 -6.65 -26.10 -5.32
N LYS A 291 -7.36 -27.24 -5.27
CA LYS A 291 -8.03 -27.81 -6.45
C LYS A 291 -9.09 -26.88 -7.04
N HIS A 292 -9.75 -26.07 -6.20
CA HIS A 292 -10.89 -25.24 -6.60
C HIS A 292 -10.79 -23.81 -6.06
N SER A 293 -9.59 -23.44 -5.59
CA SER A 293 -9.32 -22.13 -5.04
C SER A 293 -8.39 -21.33 -5.93
N HIS A 294 -8.57 -20.02 -5.91
CA HIS A 294 -7.81 -19.08 -6.72
C HIS A 294 -7.31 -17.93 -5.85
N ILE A 295 -6.19 -17.36 -6.28
CA ILE A 295 -5.63 -16.15 -5.68
C ILE A 295 -6.05 -14.95 -6.53
N VAL A 296 -6.43 -13.86 -5.87
CA VAL A 296 -6.70 -12.56 -6.49
C VAL A 296 -5.75 -11.52 -5.90
N ASN A 297 -4.93 -10.90 -6.75
CA ASN A 297 -3.88 -9.97 -6.36
C ASN A 297 -4.04 -8.60 -7.04
N GLY A 298 -3.72 -7.51 -6.34
CA GLY A 298 -4.06 -6.16 -6.76
C GLY A 298 -2.98 -5.11 -6.54
N HIS A 299 -1.71 -5.42 -6.79
CA HIS A 299 -0.59 -4.49 -6.49
C HIS A 299 0.37 -4.19 -7.65
N VAL A 300 0.64 -5.16 -8.53
CA VAL A 300 1.49 -4.92 -9.69
C VAL A 300 0.60 -4.75 -10.92
N PRO A 301 0.60 -3.57 -11.56
CA PRO A 301 -0.20 -3.34 -12.75
C PRO A 301 0.21 -4.27 -13.90
N VAL A 302 -0.79 -4.83 -14.57
CA VAL A 302 -0.59 -5.70 -15.75
C VAL A 302 -0.22 -4.84 -16.96
N LYS A 303 0.89 -5.19 -17.63
CA LYS A 303 1.35 -4.50 -18.85
C LYS A 303 0.70 -5.10 -20.10
N ALA A 304 -0.61 -4.94 -20.24
CA ALA A 304 -1.39 -5.51 -21.34
C ALA A 304 -0.85 -5.08 -22.72
N LYS A 305 -0.39 -3.82 -22.87
CA LYS A 305 0.30 -3.33 -24.08
C LYS A 305 1.54 -4.14 -24.49
N LYS A 306 2.20 -4.82 -23.54
CA LYS A 306 3.36 -5.69 -23.78
C LYS A 306 2.99 -7.16 -23.91
N GLY A 307 1.70 -7.48 -24.05
CA GLY A 307 1.19 -8.85 -24.14
C GLY A 307 1.14 -9.58 -22.79
N GLU A 308 1.27 -8.87 -21.66
CA GLU A 308 1.20 -9.51 -20.34
C GLU A 308 -0.24 -9.93 -20.02
N SER A 309 -0.46 -11.22 -19.74
CA SER A 309 -1.75 -11.74 -19.31
C SER A 309 -2.03 -11.43 -17.82
N PRO A 310 -3.26 -11.02 -17.44
CA PRO A 310 -3.70 -10.90 -16.05
C PRO A 310 -3.95 -12.27 -15.39
N ILE A 311 -4.06 -13.34 -16.20
CA ILE A 311 -4.18 -14.73 -15.73
C ILE A 311 -2.77 -15.31 -15.63
N LYS A 312 -2.38 -15.68 -14.41
CA LYS A 312 -1.05 -16.17 -14.04
C LYS A 312 -1.14 -17.60 -13.51
N ALA A 313 0.01 -18.27 -13.46
CA ALA A 313 0.15 -19.64 -12.94
C ALA A 313 -0.97 -20.56 -13.43
N ASN A 314 -1.16 -20.62 -14.75
CA ASN A 314 -2.14 -21.49 -15.41
C ASN A 314 -3.57 -21.38 -14.85
N GLY A 315 -4.01 -20.17 -14.50
CA GLY A 315 -5.36 -19.91 -13.99
C GLY A 315 -5.52 -19.99 -12.47
N LYS A 316 -4.43 -20.20 -11.70
CA LYS A 316 -4.48 -20.18 -10.24
C LYS A 316 -4.45 -18.78 -9.63
N LEU A 317 -3.91 -17.80 -10.36
CA LEU A 317 -3.72 -16.44 -9.88
C LEU A 317 -4.30 -15.44 -10.89
N PHE A 318 -5.12 -14.52 -10.39
CA PHE A 318 -5.67 -13.40 -11.17
C PHE A 318 -5.10 -12.10 -10.63
N VAL A 319 -4.41 -11.36 -11.50
CA VAL A 319 -3.94 -10.01 -11.19
C VAL A 319 -4.98 -9.04 -11.72
N ILE A 320 -5.64 -8.32 -10.82
CA ILE A 320 -6.74 -7.41 -11.15
C ILE A 320 -6.33 -5.94 -11.13
N ASP A 321 -5.06 -5.66 -10.84
CA ASP A 321 -4.58 -4.29 -10.72
C ASP A 321 -4.53 -3.58 -12.07
N GLY A 322 -5.03 -2.34 -12.09
CA GLY A 322 -5.39 -1.60 -13.29
C GLY A 322 -4.75 -0.22 -13.37
N GLY A 323 -4.69 0.33 -14.59
CA GLY A 323 -4.15 1.65 -14.84
C GLY A 323 -5.12 2.81 -14.63
N MET A 324 -6.04 2.75 -13.66
CA MET A 324 -7.04 3.82 -13.50
C MET A 324 -6.40 5.21 -13.29
N SER A 325 -5.23 5.26 -12.65
CA SER A 325 -4.45 6.50 -12.55
C SER A 325 -3.79 6.86 -13.88
N ILE A 326 -3.99 8.11 -14.34
CA ILE A 326 -3.44 8.68 -15.58
C ILE A 326 -1.95 8.34 -15.80
N PRO A 327 -1.04 8.51 -14.79
CA PRO A 327 0.37 8.22 -15.00
C PRO A 327 0.69 6.77 -15.38
N TYR A 328 -0.18 5.82 -14.99
CA TYR A 328 0.00 4.39 -15.24
C TYR A 328 -0.71 3.90 -16.52
N GLN A 329 -1.64 4.68 -17.09
CA GLN A 329 -2.34 4.32 -18.33
C GLN A 329 -1.38 4.12 -19.50
N SER A 330 -0.32 4.93 -19.58
CA SER A 330 0.74 4.80 -20.58
C SER A 330 1.44 3.43 -20.52
N VAL A 331 1.53 2.85 -19.31
CA VAL A 331 2.24 1.59 -19.01
C VAL A 331 1.33 0.37 -19.16
N THR A 332 0.10 0.43 -18.64
CA THR A 332 -0.84 -0.71 -18.65
C THR A 332 -1.53 -0.86 -20.00
N GLY A 333 -1.99 0.26 -20.56
CA GLY A 333 -2.82 0.32 -21.77
C GLY A 333 -4.29 -0.05 -21.59
N VAL A 334 -4.68 -0.40 -20.37
CA VAL A 334 -6.06 -0.68 -19.95
C VAL A 334 -6.35 0.02 -18.62
N SER A 335 -7.62 0.34 -18.38
CA SER A 335 -8.05 1.00 -17.14
C SER A 335 -8.05 0.04 -15.96
N GLY A 336 -8.12 -1.27 -16.19
CA GLY A 336 -8.03 -2.31 -15.18
C GLY A 336 -8.94 -3.49 -15.44
N TYR A 337 -9.12 -4.32 -14.42
CA TYR A 337 -9.90 -5.53 -14.52
C TYR A 337 -10.98 -5.61 -13.43
N THR A 338 -12.08 -6.27 -13.73
CA THR A 338 -13.07 -6.68 -12.74
C THR A 338 -13.24 -8.19 -12.78
N LEU A 339 -13.03 -8.84 -11.64
CA LEU A 339 -13.30 -10.26 -11.48
C LEU A 339 -14.73 -10.43 -10.94
N ILE A 340 -15.57 -11.10 -11.71
CA ILE A 340 -16.96 -11.40 -11.36
C ILE A 340 -17.04 -12.86 -10.97
N TYR A 341 -17.55 -13.13 -9.76
CA TYR A 341 -17.87 -14.47 -9.29
C TYR A 341 -19.39 -14.68 -9.30
N ASN A 342 -19.88 -15.67 -10.05
CA ASN A 342 -21.30 -16.00 -10.11
C ASN A 342 -21.53 -17.52 -10.00
N SER A 343 -22.79 -17.97 -10.12
CA SER A 343 -23.13 -19.40 -9.99
C SER A 343 -22.51 -20.31 -11.05
N TYR A 344 -22.02 -19.75 -12.16
CA TYR A 344 -21.38 -20.46 -13.25
C TYR A 344 -19.85 -20.39 -13.22
N GLY A 345 -19.27 -19.61 -12.31
CA GLY A 345 -17.81 -19.54 -12.12
C GLY A 345 -17.26 -18.11 -12.13
N LEU A 346 -16.00 -17.99 -12.55
CA LEU A 346 -15.26 -16.74 -12.64
C LEU A 346 -15.24 -16.15 -14.06
N VAL A 347 -15.50 -14.85 -14.15
CA VAL A 347 -15.37 -14.06 -15.39
C VAL A 347 -14.47 -12.87 -15.10
N LEU A 348 -13.41 -12.69 -15.90
CA LEU A 348 -12.57 -11.52 -15.84
C LEU A 348 -12.98 -10.56 -16.96
N VAL A 349 -13.28 -9.33 -16.60
CA VAL A 349 -13.67 -8.27 -17.52
C VAL A 349 -12.53 -7.27 -17.59
N GLU A 350 -11.96 -7.07 -18.79
CA GLU A 350 -10.97 -6.04 -19.07
C GLU A 350 -11.66 -4.73 -19.45
N HIS A 351 -11.27 -3.64 -18.80
CA HIS A 351 -11.83 -2.32 -19.05
C HIS A 351 -10.88 -1.48 -19.91
N LYS A 352 -11.35 -1.08 -21.09
CA LYS A 352 -10.62 -0.15 -21.95
C LYS A 352 -10.64 1.27 -21.38
N HIS A 353 -9.78 2.10 -21.96
CA HIS A 353 -9.71 3.50 -21.58
C HIS A 353 -11.00 4.24 -21.96
N PHE A 354 -11.43 5.13 -21.07
CA PHE A 354 -12.51 6.06 -21.32
C PHE A 354 -11.95 7.48 -21.18
N ASP A 355 -11.79 8.17 -22.32
CA ASP A 355 -11.16 9.50 -22.36
C ASP A 355 -12.02 10.55 -21.64
N SER A 356 -13.23 10.79 -22.16
CA SER A 356 -14.19 11.73 -21.55
C SER A 356 -15.60 11.52 -22.13
N LYS A 357 -16.61 12.01 -21.41
CA LYS A 357 -18.00 12.02 -21.89
C LYS A 357 -18.12 12.73 -23.25
N ASN A 358 -17.43 13.87 -23.43
CA ASN A 358 -17.50 14.63 -24.67
C ASN A 358 -16.88 13.86 -25.84
N MET A 359 -15.70 13.26 -25.64
CA MET A 359 -15.05 12.43 -26.66
C MET A 359 -15.89 11.21 -27.02
N ALA A 360 -16.48 10.53 -26.03
CA ALA A 360 -17.34 9.38 -26.28
C ALA A 360 -18.58 9.75 -27.12
N ILE A 361 -19.15 10.93 -26.90
CA ILE A 361 -20.29 11.44 -27.69
C ILE A 361 -19.84 11.84 -29.11
N VAL A 362 -18.72 12.56 -29.25
CA VAL A 362 -18.23 13.07 -30.54
C VAL A 362 -17.73 11.93 -31.44
N GLU A 363 -17.04 10.95 -30.87
CA GLU A 363 -16.46 9.83 -31.61
C GLU A 363 -17.37 8.59 -31.62
N GLU A 364 -18.59 8.70 -31.08
CA GLU A 364 -19.56 7.60 -30.94
C GLU A 364 -18.94 6.32 -30.32
N LYS A 365 -17.96 6.51 -29.41
CA LYS A 365 -17.25 5.41 -28.75
C LYS A 365 -18.09 4.84 -27.61
N ASP A 366 -18.36 3.54 -27.66
CA ASP A 366 -18.96 2.80 -26.56
C ASP A 366 -17.89 2.30 -25.56
N ILE A 367 -18.31 1.98 -24.32
CA ILE A 367 -17.45 1.38 -23.31
C ILE A 367 -17.25 -0.10 -23.65
N ILE A 368 -16.25 -0.38 -24.46
CA ILE A 368 -15.92 -1.75 -24.87
C ILE A 368 -15.20 -2.46 -23.73
N SER A 369 -15.83 -3.51 -23.20
CA SER A 369 -15.22 -4.42 -22.22
C SER A 369 -15.05 -5.81 -22.82
N ASP A 370 -13.82 -6.31 -22.80
CA ASP A 370 -13.53 -7.66 -23.30
C ASP A 370 -13.72 -8.67 -22.16
N ARG A 371 -14.55 -9.69 -22.39
CA ARG A 371 -14.87 -10.72 -21.38
C ARG A 371 -14.03 -11.96 -21.59
N ILE A 372 -13.24 -12.32 -20.59
CA ILE A 372 -12.46 -13.56 -20.55
C ILE A 372 -13.15 -14.51 -19.58
N PHE A 373 -13.76 -15.58 -20.11
CA PHE A 373 -14.32 -16.65 -19.30
C PHE A 373 -13.19 -17.52 -18.77
N ILE A 374 -13.07 -17.62 -17.43
CA ILE A 374 -11.98 -18.35 -16.79
C ILE A 374 -12.40 -19.80 -16.51
N GLU A 375 -13.62 -20.01 -16.02
CA GLU A 375 -14.16 -21.33 -15.71
C GLU A 375 -15.29 -21.69 -16.69
N THR A 376 -14.96 -22.33 -17.81
CA THR A 376 -15.94 -22.67 -18.86
C THR A 376 -16.76 -23.94 -18.57
N ASN A 377 -16.33 -24.78 -17.61
CA ASN A 377 -16.96 -26.09 -17.31
C ASN A 377 -17.30 -26.29 -15.82
N ALA A 378 -17.54 -25.22 -15.06
CA ALA A 378 -17.86 -25.35 -13.64
C ALA A 378 -19.30 -25.85 -13.42
N ALA A 379 -19.45 -26.87 -12.57
CA ALA A 379 -20.76 -27.27 -12.07
C ALA A 379 -21.42 -26.08 -11.35
N ARG A 380 -22.70 -25.84 -11.64
CA ARG A 380 -23.43 -24.68 -11.10
C ARG A 380 -23.39 -24.69 -9.57
N LYS A 381 -22.79 -23.65 -9.00
CA LYS A 381 -22.74 -23.44 -7.55
C LYS A 381 -24.10 -23.00 -7.01
N ARG A 382 -24.53 -23.58 -5.90
CA ARG A 382 -25.74 -23.21 -5.16
C ARG A 382 -25.36 -22.39 -3.93
N VAL A 383 -26.35 -21.71 -3.33
CA VAL A 383 -26.14 -20.91 -2.11
C VAL A 383 -25.48 -21.74 -1.01
N ARG A 384 -25.88 -22.99 -0.82
CA ARG A 384 -25.29 -23.91 0.18
C ARG A 384 -23.79 -24.14 0.01
N ASP A 385 -23.26 -23.97 -1.20
CA ASP A 385 -21.85 -24.21 -1.53
C ASP A 385 -20.98 -22.96 -1.24
N THR A 386 -21.60 -21.82 -0.94
CA THR A 386 -20.94 -20.57 -0.56
C THR A 386 -20.63 -20.52 0.93
N ASP A 387 -19.76 -19.62 1.35
CA ASP A 387 -19.43 -19.45 2.78
C ASP A 387 -20.64 -18.97 3.59
N ILE A 388 -21.52 -18.16 2.99
CA ILE A 388 -22.80 -17.80 3.60
C ILE A 388 -23.68 -19.04 3.76
N GLY A 389 -23.75 -19.88 2.72
CA GLY A 389 -24.49 -21.15 2.76
C GLY A 389 -24.06 -22.07 3.89
N LYS A 390 -22.75 -22.25 4.06
CA LYS A 390 -22.18 -23.04 5.17
C LYS A 390 -22.59 -22.47 6.53
N LYS A 391 -22.53 -21.14 6.71
CA LYS A 391 -23.00 -20.49 7.95
C LYS A 391 -24.49 -20.72 8.20
N LEU A 392 -25.32 -20.58 7.17
CA LEU A 392 -26.77 -20.84 7.27
C LEU A 392 -27.06 -22.31 7.63
N GLN A 393 -26.30 -23.25 7.08
CA GLN A 393 -26.45 -24.68 7.42
C GLN A 393 -26.14 -24.96 8.89
N VAL A 394 -25.07 -24.37 9.44
CA VAL A 394 -24.76 -24.46 10.87
C VAL A 394 -25.90 -23.88 11.72
N GLN A 395 -26.40 -22.70 11.36
CA GLN A 395 -27.53 -22.09 12.07
C GLN A 395 -28.80 -22.95 12.03
N ILE A 396 -29.12 -23.55 10.88
CA ILE A 396 -30.25 -24.48 10.75
C ILE A 396 -30.06 -25.70 11.65
N HIS A 397 -28.84 -26.24 11.72
CA HIS A 397 -28.52 -27.37 12.58
C HIS A 397 -28.69 -27.02 14.07
N ASP A 398 -28.13 -25.89 14.50
CA ASP A 398 -28.21 -25.41 15.88
C ASP A 398 -29.67 -25.16 16.30
N LEU A 399 -30.47 -24.54 15.42
CA LEU A 399 -31.91 -24.34 15.65
C LEU A 399 -32.68 -25.67 15.71
N SER A 400 -32.32 -26.65 14.88
CA SER A 400 -32.94 -27.98 14.91
C SER A 400 -32.62 -28.73 16.21
N MET A 401 -31.38 -28.60 16.71
CA MET A 401 -30.97 -29.14 18.00
C MET A 401 -31.70 -28.46 19.16
N LEU A 402 -31.81 -27.14 19.13
CA LEU A 402 -32.54 -26.35 20.13
C LEU A 402 -34.02 -26.75 20.18
N LEU A 403 -34.68 -26.84 19.02
CA LEU A 403 -36.08 -27.28 18.92
C LEU A 403 -36.27 -28.69 19.47
N THR A 404 -35.33 -29.60 19.18
CA THR A 404 -35.36 -30.98 19.69
C THR A 404 -35.21 -31.02 21.22
N ALA A 405 -34.27 -30.25 21.77
CA ALA A 405 -34.06 -30.14 23.22
C ALA A 405 -35.31 -29.58 23.92
N TYR A 406 -35.94 -28.55 23.34
CA TYR A 406 -37.19 -27.98 23.85
C TYR A 406 -38.32 -29.01 23.83
N ARG A 407 -38.54 -29.71 22.72
CA ARG A 407 -39.57 -30.76 22.60
C ARG A 407 -39.37 -31.92 23.55
N LYS A 408 -38.12 -32.26 23.89
CA LYS A 408 -37.76 -33.29 24.88
C LYS A 408 -37.80 -32.78 26.32
N GLY A 409 -38.14 -31.52 26.56
CA GLY A 409 -38.20 -30.92 27.90
C GLY A 409 -36.82 -30.69 28.55
N LEU A 410 -35.73 -30.79 27.78
CA LEU A 410 -34.36 -30.59 28.28
C LEU A 410 -34.04 -29.11 28.53
N ILE A 411 -34.78 -28.21 27.87
CA ILE A 411 -34.68 -26.76 28.06
C ILE A 411 -36.09 -26.16 28.17
N LYS A 412 -36.26 -25.17 29.05
CA LYS A 412 -37.51 -24.41 29.18
C LYS A 412 -37.52 -23.26 28.17
N GLY A 413 -38.69 -23.00 27.58
CA GLY A 413 -38.91 -21.76 26.84
C GLY A 413 -38.81 -20.59 27.79
N ARG A 414 -38.14 -19.50 27.37
CA ARG A 414 -38.27 -18.23 28.09
C ARG A 414 -39.66 -17.67 27.79
N SER A 415 -40.50 -17.58 28.83
CA SER A 415 -41.75 -16.83 28.81
C SER A 415 -41.50 -15.35 28.65
#